data_AF-A0A8I0H256-F1
#
_entry.id   AF-A0A8I0H256-F1
#
_cell.length_a   1.000
_cell.length_b   1.000
_cell.length_c   1.000
_cell.angle_alpha   90.00
_cell.angle_beta   90.00
_cell.angle_gamma   90.00
#
_symmetry.space_group_name_H-M   'P 1'
#
loop_
_entity.id
_entity.type
_entity.pdbx_description
1 polymer ?
#
loop_
_entity_poly.entity_id
_entity_poly.type
_entity_poly.pdbx_seq_one_letter_code
_entity_poly.pdbx_strand_id
1 'polypeptide(L)'
;SYQSFNVMTKELRATEVLQMDFVSNVSHEFKTPINAIEGYTMLLQGEELSQEQEEYVEKILFNTQRLSGLVGNILLLSKLENQNIPMK
;
A
#
# COMPACT_ATOMS: atom_id res chain seq x y z
N SER A 1 -13.17 38.52 0.87
CA SER A 1 -12.35 38.01 -0.24
C SER A 1 -11.20 37.12 0.27
N TYR A 2 -10.26 37.63 1.07
CA TYR A 2 -9.17 36.81 1.65
C TYR A 2 -9.62 35.70 2.61
N GLN A 3 -10.70 35.91 3.35
CA GLN A 3 -11.20 34.94 4.32
C GLN A 3 -11.71 33.65 3.64
N SER A 4 -12.44 33.78 2.53
CA SER A 4 -12.91 32.63 1.74
C SER A 4 -11.76 31.87 1.07
N PHE A 5 -10.74 32.58 0.59
CA PHE A 5 -9.52 31.97 0.06
C PHE A 5 -8.78 31.18 1.14
N ASN A 6 -8.55 31.78 2.32
CA ASN A 6 -7.89 31.10 3.45
C ASN A 6 -8.65 29.86 3.94
N VAL A 7 -9.99 29.92 3.95
CA VAL A 7 -10.83 28.75 4.26
C VAL A 7 -10.63 27.68 3.19
N MET A 8 -10.69 28.03 1.91
CA MET A 8 -10.51 27.08 0.81
C MET A 8 -9.13 26.40 0.86
N THR A 9 -8.06 27.15 1.14
CA THR A 9 -6.71 26.59 1.30
C THR A 9 -6.62 25.65 2.51
N LYS A 10 -7.32 25.97 3.61
CA LYS A 10 -7.35 25.12 4.81
C LYS A 10 -8.08 23.80 4.54
N GLU A 11 -9.23 23.86 3.88
CA GLU A 11 -10.01 22.66 3.52
C GLU A 11 -9.25 21.77 2.53
N LEU A 12 -8.50 22.37 1.60
CA LEU A 12 -7.64 21.64 0.66
C LEU A 12 -6.58 20.82 1.42
N ARG A 13 -5.86 21.45 2.35
CA ARG A 13 -4.86 20.75 3.18
C ARG A 13 -5.47 19.69 4.08
N ALA A 14 -6.64 19.95 4.65
CA ALA A 14 -7.33 18.96 5.47
C ALA A 14 -7.67 17.70 4.63
N THR A 15 -8.08 17.90 3.38
CA THR A 15 -8.36 16.81 2.44
C THR A 15 -7.09 16.02 2.09
N GLU A 16 -5.97 16.70 1.83
CA GLU A 16 -4.67 16.06 1.54
C GLU A 16 -4.18 15.19 2.72
N VAL A 17 -4.29 15.70 3.95
CA VAL A 17 -3.93 14.97 5.17
C VAL A 17 -4.82 13.73 5.34
N LEU A 18 -6.14 13.85 5.15
CA LEU A 18 -7.06 12.71 5.26
C LEU A 18 -6.75 11.62 4.23
N GLN A 19 -6.41 11.98 2.99
CA GLN A 19 -6.02 11.02 1.97
C GLN A 19 -4.72 10.30 2.33
N MET A 20 -3.72 11.03 2.85
CA MET A 20 -2.46 10.45 3.30
C MET A 20 -2.66 9.46 4.45
N ASP A 21 -3.45 9.84 5.46
CA ASP A 21 -3.75 8.99 6.61
C ASP A 21 -4.50 7.73 6.16
N PHE A 22 -5.48 7.87 5.25
CA PHE A 22 -6.19 6.74 4.68
C PHE A 22 -5.25 5.76 3.96
N VAL A 23 -4.39 6.26 3.05
CA VAL A 23 -3.44 5.43 2.31
C VAL A 23 -2.46 4.75 3.26
N SER A 24 -1.96 5.47 4.28
CA SER A 24 -1.08 4.91 5.30
C SER A 24 -1.74 3.76 6.05
N ASN A 25 -2.94 3.98 6.59
CA ASN A 25 -3.67 2.98 7.37
C ASN A 25 -3.96 1.73 6.55
N VAL A 26 -4.51 1.89 5.35
CA VAL A 26 -4.79 0.77 4.44
C VAL A 26 -3.51 0.01 4.08
N SER A 27 -2.40 0.72 3.84
CA SER A 27 -1.11 0.07 3.54
C SER A 27 -0.59 -0.74 4.72
N HIS A 28 -0.82 -0.29 5.96
CA HIS A 28 -0.47 -1.04 7.16
C HIS A 28 -1.34 -2.27 7.34
N GLU A 29 -2.65 -2.15 7.14
CA GLU A 29 -3.59 -3.26 7.26
C GLU A 29 -3.35 -4.36 6.22
N PHE A 30 -2.84 -4.03 5.02
CA PHE A 30 -2.50 -5.01 4.00
C PHE A 30 -1.23 -5.82 4.30
N LYS A 31 -0.28 -5.31 5.09
CA LYS A 31 0.97 -6.04 5.39
C LYS A 31 0.71 -7.37 6.08
N THR A 32 -0.21 -7.39 7.04
CA THR A 32 -0.52 -8.60 7.82
C THR A 32 -1.05 -9.75 6.96
N PRO A 33 -2.11 -9.60 6.14
CA PRO A 33 -2.58 -10.68 5.28
C PRO A 33 -1.59 -11.04 4.16
N ILE A 34 -0.84 -10.08 3.61
CA ILE A 34 0.22 -10.37 2.61
C ILE A 34 1.30 -11.27 3.22
N ASN A 35 1.80 -10.92 4.40
CA ASN A 35 2.81 -11.72 5.09
C ASN A 35 2.29 -13.12 5.47
N ALA A 36 1.01 -13.22 5.83
CA ALA A 36 0.38 -14.51 6.11
C ALA A 36 0.34 -15.40 4.86
N ILE A 37 -0.09 -14.85 3.71
CA ILE A 37 -0.13 -15.59 2.44
C ILE A 37 1.28 -16.01 2.02
N GLU A 38 2.25 -15.10 2.10
CA GLU A 38 3.65 -15.40 1.77
C GLU A 38 4.22 -16.51 2.67
N GLY A 39 3.94 -16.44 3.98
CA GLY A 39 4.32 -17.47 4.94
C GLY A 39 3.71 -18.83 4.63
N TYR A 40 2.42 -18.89 4.28
CA TYR A 40 1.78 -20.16 3.90
C TYR A 40 2.35 -20.73 2.61
N THR A 41 2.63 -19.90 1.61
CA THR A 41 3.29 -20.38 0.38
C THR A 41 4.71 -20.90 0.65
N MET A 42 5.47 -20.27 1.55
CA MET A 42 6.80 -20.75 1.94
C MET A 42 6.73 -22.09 2.69
N LEU A 43 5.70 -22.31 3.51
CA LEU A 43 5.49 -23.61 4.17
C LEU A 43 5.17 -24.71 3.16
N LEU A 44 4.31 -24.43 2.18
CA LEU A 44 3.93 -25.38 1.13
C LEU A 44 5.11 -25.77 0.22
N GLN A 45 6.07 -24.86 -0.01
CA GLN A 45 7.29 -25.17 -0.76
C GLN A 45 8.20 -26.21 -0.06
N GLY A 46 7.98 -26.50 1.22
CA GLY A 46 8.68 -27.54 1.97
C GLY A 46 8.02 -28.93 1.91
N GLU A 47 6.88 -29.07 1.23
CA GLU A 47 6.13 -30.32 1.10
C GLU A 47 6.34 -30.98 -0.26
N GLU A 48 6.01 -32.27 -0.36
CA GLU A 48 6.00 -32.98 -1.64
C GLU A 48 4.72 -32.62 -2.40
N LEU A 49 4.83 -31.64 -3.31
CA LEU A 49 3.74 -31.12 -4.11
C LEU A 49 3.68 -31.81 -5.49
N SER A 50 2.49 -31.90 -6.08
CA SER A 50 2.38 -32.18 -7.51
C SER A 50 2.91 -30.99 -8.32
N GLN A 51 3.36 -31.24 -9.56
CA GLN A 51 3.83 -30.18 -10.45
C GLN A 51 2.78 -29.05 -10.64
N GLU A 52 1.50 -29.40 -10.67
CA GLU A 52 0.41 -28.42 -10.79
C GLU A 52 0.28 -27.56 -9.51
N GLN A 53 0.44 -28.18 -8.33
CA GLN A 53 0.42 -27.47 -7.06
C GLN A 53 1.63 -26.55 -6.89
N GLU A 54 2.82 -26.97 -7.32
CA GLU A 54 4.02 -26.11 -7.34
C GLU A 54 3.78 -24.85 -8.19
N GLU A 55 3.21 -25.00 -9.39
CA GLU A 55 2.90 -23.87 -10.27
C GLU A 55 1.87 -22.91 -9.62
N TYR A 56 0.88 -23.44 -8.90
CA TYR A 56 -0.06 -22.60 -8.15
C TYR A 56 0.61 -21.86 -7.00
N VAL A 57 1.46 -22.52 -6.22
CA VAL A 57 2.20 -21.89 -5.12
C VAL A 57 3.11 -20.78 -5.63
N GLU A 58 3.83 -21.01 -6.72
CA GLU A 58 4.67 -20.00 -7.37
C GLU A 58 3.84 -18.78 -7.83
N LYS A 59 2.69 -19.02 -8.47
CA LYS A 59 1.78 -17.95 -8.88
C LYS A 59 1.24 -17.16 -7.69
N ILE A 60 0.88 -17.82 -6.58
CA ILE A 60 0.39 -17.14 -5.38
C ILE A 60 1.50 -16.27 -4.79
N LEU A 61 2.73 -16.80 -4.66
CA LEU A 61 3.88 -16.07 -4.14
C LEU A 61 4.18 -14.84 -5.01
N PHE A 62 4.27 -15.01 -6.33
CA PHE A 62 4.49 -13.92 -7.28
C PHE A 62 3.44 -12.80 -7.16
N ASN A 63 2.15 -13.17 -7.10
CA ASN A 63 1.08 -12.18 -7.00
C ASN A 63 1.07 -11.47 -5.64
N THR A 64 1.43 -12.18 -4.57
CA THR A 64 1.54 -11.63 -3.21
C THR A 64 2.67 -10.61 -3.13
N GLN A 65 3.83 -10.93 -3.68
CA GLN A 65 4.97 -10.00 -3.77
C GLN A 65 4.65 -8.78 -4.64
N ARG A 66 3.99 -8.99 -5.78
CA ARG A 66 3.53 -7.92 -6.65
C ARG A 66 2.54 -6.99 -5.94
N LEU A 67 1.59 -7.55 -5.19
CA LEU A 67 0.63 -6.77 -4.40
C LEU A 67 1.35 -5.95 -3.31
N SER A 68 2.30 -6.55 -2.60
CA SER A 68 3.14 -5.85 -1.60
C SER A 68 3.86 -4.65 -2.21
N GLY A 69 4.47 -4.82 -3.39
CA GLY A 69 5.11 -3.74 -4.14
C GLY A 69 4.14 -2.62 -4.54
N LEU A 70 2.94 -2.96 -5.02
CA LEU A 70 1.93 -1.96 -5.38
C LEU A 70 1.46 -1.15 -4.17
N VAL A 71 1.21 -1.81 -3.03
CA VAL A 71 0.85 -1.14 -1.77
C VAL A 71 1.98 -0.20 -1.32
N GLY A 72 3.24 -0.67 -1.38
CA GLY A 72 4.40 0.15 -1.08
C GLY A 72 4.52 1.38 -1.98
N ASN A 73 4.27 1.23 -3.28
CA ASN A 73 4.32 2.33 -4.25
C ASN A 73 3.23 3.36 -4.03
N ILE A 74 2.00 2.94 -3.71
CA ILE A 74 0.89 3.85 -3.39
C ILE A 74 1.22 4.68 -2.14
N LEU A 75 1.77 4.04 -1.11
CA LEU A 75 2.21 4.74 0.11
C LEU A 75 3.34 5.74 -0.18
N LEU A 76 4.32 5.36 -1.02
CA LEU A 76 5.41 6.24 -1.41
C LEU A 76 4.90 7.45 -2.19
N LEU A 77 4.01 7.24 -3.16
CA LEU A 77 3.40 8.31 -3.95
C LEU A 77 2.65 9.29 -3.04
N SER A 78 1.81 8.78 -2.13
CA SER A 78 1.06 9.60 -1.18
C SER A 78 1.96 10.46 -0.28
N LYS A 79 3.13 9.94 0.12
CA LYS A 79 4.15 10.69 0.87
C LYS A 79 4.85 11.75 0.01
N LEU A 80 5.18 11.43 -1.25
CA LEU A 80 5.86 12.36 -2.17
C LEU A 80 4.97 13.55 -2.54
N GLU A 81 3.68 13.33 -2.78
CA GLU A 81 2.71 14.39 -3.06
C GLU A 81 2.61 15.39 -1.89
N ASN A 82 2.72 14.91 -0.64
CA ASN A 82 2.74 15.76 0.55
C ASN A 82 4.07 16.47 0.81
N GLN A 83 5.21 15.95 0.33
CA GLN A 83 6.53 16.58 0.52
C GLN A 83 6.78 17.75 -0.45
N ASN A 84 6.00 17.87 -1.54
CA ASN A 84 6.16 18.92 -2.54
C ASN A 84 5.42 20.24 -2.22
N ILE A 85 5.08 20.51 -0.96
CA ILE A 85 4.61 21.83 -0.53
C ILE A 85 5.69 22.56 0.28
N PRO A 86 6.79 23.05 -0.34
CA PRO A 86 7.55 24.13 0.25
C PRO A 86 6.72 25.42 0.07
N MET A 87 5.92 25.77 1.07
CA MET A 87 5.42 27.13 1.17
C MET A 87 6.57 28.04 1.58
N LYS A 88 7.09 28.81 0.61
CA LYS A 88 7.62 30.15 0.86
C LYS A 88 6.52 31.17 0.62
#